data_AF-A0A4Q3D2R0-F1
#
_entry.id   AF-A0A4Q3D2R0-F1
#
_cell.length_a   1.000
_cell.length_b   1.000
_cell.length_c   1.000
_cell.angle_alpha   90.00
_cell.angle_beta   90.00
_cell.angle_gamma   90.00
#
_symmetry.space_group_name_H-M   'P 1'
#
loop_
_entity.id
_entity.type
_entity.pdbx_description
1 polymer ?
#
loop_
_entity_poly.entity_id
_entity_poly.type
_entity_poly.pdbx_seq_one_letter_code
_entity_poly.pdbx_strand_id
1 'polypeptide(L)'
;MQLLDGVKVSEEILKNIQSEVATRIQNNKKVPHLAAILVGEDPASQTYVASKVKTCDFLGFKSTLSRLAPDTTEAELLALIETYNADSDIDGILVQLPLPKHISEDKVINTINPGKDVDGFHPNSIGKMVLGQDTFIPATPNGIMMMLQHYGIDTVGKHCVVIGRSNIVGTPMSLLMSRNTNPGNCTVTLTHSKTKNLKALCLEADIIVAAIGRPKYVTADMVKEGAIIVDVGINRIEDASKKSGFRLVGDVDFDTVKEKASYITPVPGGVGKMTICALMQNTLKACKD
;
A
#
# COMPACT_ATOMS: atom_id res chain seq x y z
N MET A 1 19.51 8.42 13.53
CA MET A 1 18.24 7.90 12.98
C MET A 1 17.59 8.97 12.12
N GLN A 2 17.14 8.61 10.91
CA GLN A 2 16.39 9.49 10.00
C GLN A 2 14.97 8.95 9.79
N LEU A 3 13.97 9.82 9.79
CA LEU A 3 12.60 9.41 9.48
C LEU A 3 12.43 9.21 7.97
N LEU A 4 11.85 8.06 7.61
CA LEU A 4 11.29 7.83 6.29
C LEU A 4 9.90 8.48 6.26
N ASP A 5 9.89 9.81 6.11
CA ASP A 5 8.73 10.67 6.17
C ASP A 5 7.88 10.55 4.90
N GLY A 6 6.86 9.69 4.96
CA GLY A 6 5.94 9.47 3.86
C GLY A 6 5.07 10.68 3.52
N VAL A 7 4.89 11.65 4.42
CA VAL A 7 4.16 12.89 4.11
C VAL A 7 4.99 13.69 3.12
N LYS A 8 6.25 13.98 3.46
CA LYS A 8 7.17 14.71 2.59
C LYS A 8 7.29 14.06 1.21
N VAL A 9 7.59 12.75 1.18
CA VAL A 9 7.78 12.04 -0.08
C VAL A 9 6.49 12.00 -0.90
N SER A 10 5.34 11.79 -0.27
CA SER A 10 4.05 11.78 -0.97
C SER A 10 3.75 13.11 -1.65
N GLU A 11 4.06 14.24 -1.00
CA GLU A 11 3.80 15.56 -1.59
C GLU A 11 4.63 15.80 -2.85
N GLU A 12 5.90 15.40 -2.86
CA GLU A 12 6.77 15.55 -4.02
C GLU A 12 6.30 14.67 -5.19
N ILE A 13 5.95 13.41 -4.92
CA ILE A 13 5.49 12.48 -5.95
C ILE A 13 4.14 12.93 -6.53
N LEU A 14 3.20 13.36 -5.67
CA LEU A 14 1.89 13.84 -6.13
C LEU A 14 2.01 15.11 -6.98
N LYS A 15 2.97 16.01 -6.70
CA LYS A 15 3.25 17.17 -7.57
C LYS A 15 3.75 16.77 -8.95
N ASN A 16 4.59 15.73 -9.04
CA ASN A 16 5.04 15.20 -10.32
C ASN A 16 3.87 14.61 -11.11
N ILE A 17 3.02 13.81 -10.45
CA ILE A 17 1.80 13.25 -11.06
C ILE A 17 0.87 14.38 -11.53
N GLN A 18 0.64 15.40 -10.71
CA GLN A 18 -0.21 16.55 -11.06
C GLN A 18 0.31 17.27 -12.31
N SER A 19 1.64 17.42 -12.42
CA SER A 19 2.27 18.04 -13.59
C SER A 19 2.06 17.21 -14.85
N GLU A 20 2.19 15.89 -14.75
CA GLU A 20 1.93 14.96 -15.87
C GLU A 20 0.46 15.03 -16.32
N VAL A 21 -0.49 15.08 -15.38
CA VAL A 21 -1.92 15.25 -15.68
C VAL A 21 -2.19 16.59 -16.35
N ALA A 22 -1.59 17.68 -15.86
CA ALA A 22 -1.72 18.99 -16.49
C ALA A 22 -1.22 18.98 -17.94
N THR A 23 -0.11 18.29 -18.22
CA THR A 23 0.39 18.07 -19.58
C THR A 23 -0.59 17.24 -20.42
N ARG A 24 -1.23 16.21 -19.87
CA ARG A 24 -2.27 15.44 -20.59
C ARG A 24 -3.45 16.34 -20.98
N ILE A 25 -3.93 17.18 -20.06
CA ILE A 25 -5.03 18.12 -20.30
C ILE A 25 -4.67 19.13 -21.41
N GLN A 26 -3.48 19.73 -21.34
CA GLN A 26 -3.01 20.68 -22.36
C GLN A 26 -2.94 20.05 -23.76
N ASN A 27 -2.68 18.74 -23.83
CA ASN A 27 -2.63 17.98 -25.07
C ASN A 27 -3.99 17.38 -25.48
N ASN A 28 -5.10 17.79 -24.85
CA ASN A 28 -6.45 17.26 -25.08
C ASN A 28 -6.56 15.74 -24.93
N LYS A 29 -5.74 15.14 -24.06
CA LYS A 29 -5.79 13.70 -23.75
C LYS A 29 -6.77 13.44 -22.60
N LYS A 30 -7.29 12.20 -22.54
CA LYS A 30 -8.15 11.75 -21.44
C LYS A 30 -7.43 11.92 -20.10
N VAL A 31 -8.16 12.42 -19.10
CA VAL A 31 -7.71 12.46 -17.70
C VAL A 31 -8.05 11.14 -16.99
N PRO A 32 -7.19 10.64 -16.09
CA PRO A 32 -7.45 9.38 -15.40
C PRO A 32 -8.74 9.44 -14.56
N HIS A 33 -9.49 8.35 -14.54
CA HIS A 33 -10.68 8.19 -13.70
C HIS A 33 -10.54 7.00 -12.75
N LEU A 34 -10.54 7.28 -11.44
CA LEU A 34 -10.58 6.27 -10.39
C LEU A 34 -12.00 6.07 -9.84
N ALA A 35 -12.54 4.86 -9.97
CA ALA A 35 -13.77 4.44 -9.30
C ALA A 35 -13.44 3.67 -8.01
N ALA A 36 -13.90 4.18 -6.88
CA ALA A 36 -13.76 3.56 -5.57
C ALA A 36 -15.11 2.99 -5.09
N ILE A 37 -15.09 1.76 -4.58
CA ILE A 37 -16.25 1.10 -3.98
C ILE A 37 -15.94 0.85 -2.49
N LEU A 38 -16.84 1.30 -1.63
CA LEU A 38 -16.80 1.06 -0.19
C LEU A 38 -18.05 0.28 0.22
N VAL A 39 -17.87 -0.85 0.90
CA VAL A 39 -18.98 -1.66 1.44
C VAL A 39 -18.97 -1.60 2.96
N GLY A 40 -20.06 -1.10 3.55
CA GLY A 40 -20.20 -0.93 4.99
C GLY A 40 -19.66 0.40 5.53
N GLU A 41 -19.53 0.48 6.85
CA GLU A 41 -19.37 1.74 7.58
C GLU A 41 -18.08 1.84 8.40
N ASP A 42 -17.07 0.99 8.13
CA ASP A 42 -15.81 1.03 8.88
C ASP A 42 -15.18 2.44 8.83
N PRO A 43 -15.01 3.13 9.98
CA PRO A 43 -14.54 4.52 9.99
C PRO A 43 -13.13 4.70 9.41
N ALA A 44 -12.28 3.66 9.51
CA ALA A 44 -10.93 3.71 8.94
C ALA A 44 -10.99 3.71 7.41
N SER A 45 -11.78 2.81 6.86
CA SER A 45 -12.04 2.69 5.42
C SER A 45 -12.67 3.96 4.86
N GLN A 46 -13.63 4.57 5.56
CA GLN A 46 -14.22 5.86 5.16
C GLN A 46 -13.20 6.98 5.07
N THR A 47 -12.34 7.11 6.09
CA THR A 47 -11.27 8.13 6.11
C THR A 47 -10.28 7.90 4.98
N TYR A 48 -9.94 6.64 4.73
CA TYR A 48 -8.97 6.26 3.71
C TYR A 48 -9.49 6.55 2.30
N VAL A 49 -10.74 6.18 2.02
CA VAL A 49 -11.40 6.47 0.73
C VAL A 49 -11.60 7.97 0.52
N ALA A 50 -11.98 8.72 1.56
CA ALA A 50 -12.08 10.17 1.48
C ALA A 50 -10.73 10.82 1.13
N SER A 51 -9.62 10.30 1.68
CA SER A 51 -8.29 10.76 1.30
C SER A 51 -7.97 10.48 -0.16
N LYS A 52 -8.36 9.30 -0.71
CA LYS A 52 -8.14 8.95 -2.12
C LYS A 52 -8.91 9.89 -3.07
N VAL A 53 -10.18 10.17 -2.76
CA VAL A 53 -11.01 11.12 -3.53
C VAL A 53 -10.39 12.52 -3.51
N LYS A 54 -10.04 13.03 -2.33
CA LYS A 54 -9.38 14.34 -2.21
C LYS A 54 -8.06 14.41 -3.00
N THR A 55 -7.29 13.31 -3.03
CA THR A 55 -6.07 13.25 -3.83
C THR A 55 -6.39 13.23 -5.33
N CYS A 56 -7.43 12.53 -5.79
CA CYS A 56 -7.88 12.59 -7.19
C CYS A 56 -8.19 14.03 -7.61
N ASP A 57 -8.99 14.75 -6.80
CA ASP A 57 -9.35 16.14 -7.06
C ASP A 57 -8.11 17.04 -7.13
N PHE A 58 -7.18 16.87 -6.19
CA PHE A 58 -5.92 17.61 -6.18
C PHE A 58 -5.09 17.37 -7.45
N LEU A 59 -5.05 16.14 -7.97
CA LEU A 59 -4.29 15.77 -9.15
C LEU A 59 -4.98 16.16 -10.47
N GLY A 60 -6.27 16.49 -10.44
CA GLY A 60 -7.08 16.69 -11.65
C GLY A 60 -7.59 15.39 -12.28
N PHE A 61 -7.64 14.29 -11.50
CA PHE A 61 -8.31 13.07 -11.91
C PHE A 61 -9.83 13.22 -11.79
N LYS A 62 -10.58 12.44 -12.58
CA LYS A 62 -11.98 12.14 -12.26
C LYS A 62 -12.03 11.11 -11.13
N SER A 63 -13.05 11.19 -10.28
CA SER A 63 -13.30 10.15 -9.30
C SER A 63 -14.79 9.85 -9.15
N THR A 64 -15.11 8.57 -8.99
CA THR A 64 -16.44 8.07 -8.65
C THR A 64 -16.35 7.32 -7.33
N LEU A 65 -17.29 7.56 -6.41
CA LEU A 65 -17.36 6.86 -5.14
C LEU A 65 -18.73 6.21 -4.95
N SER A 66 -18.77 4.88 -4.97
CA SER A 66 -19.94 4.10 -4.59
C SER A 66 -19.85 3.66 -3.14
N ARG A 67 -20.88 4.00 -2.36
CA ARG A 67 -21.04 3.54 -0.96
C ARG A 67 -22.18 2.54 -0.92
N LEU A 68 -21.86 1.31 -0.55
CA LEU A 68 -22.80 0.21 -0.44
C LEU A 68 -23.03 -0.12 1.04
N ALA A 69 -24.24 -0.54 1.37
CA ALA A 69 -24.63 -0.88 2.73
C ALA A 69 -23.88 -2.14 3.22
N PRO A 70 -23.68 -2.33 4.53
CA PRO A 70 -22.96 -3.48 5.07
C PRO A 70 -23.63 -4.83 4.80
N ASP A 71 -24.92 -4.84 4.47
CA ASP A 71 -25.73 -6.01 4.12
C ASP A 71 -25.79 -6.28 2.60
N THR A 72 -25.13 -5.46 1.78
CA THR A 72 -25.00 -5.68 0.33
C THR A 72 -24.50 -7.08 0.04
N THR A 73 -25.15 -7.79 -0.87
CA THR A 73 -24.78 -9.15 -1.23
C THR A 73 -23.52 -9.19 -2.10
N GLU A 74 -22.83 -10.33 -2.11
CA GLU A 74 -21.71 -10.55 -3.02
C GLU A 74 -22.12 -10.33 -4.49
N ALA A 75 -23.29 -10.84 -4.90
CA ALA A 75 -23.77 -10.71 -6.27
C ALA A 75 -24.00 -9.24 -6.70
N GLU A 76 -24.56 -8.40 -5.82
CA GLU A 76 -24.76 -6.97 -6.09
C GLU A 76 -23.43 -6.23 -6.25
N LEU A 77 -22.45 -6.53 -5.40
CA LEU A 77 -21.11 -5.95 -5.53
C LEU A 77 -20.44 -6.37 -6.84
N LEU A 78 -20.49 -7.66 -7.19
CA LEU A 78 -19.90 -8.16 -8.44
C LEU A 78 -20.56 -7.52 -9.67
N ALA A 79 -21.89 -7.34 -9.66
CA ALA A 79 -22.62 -6.68 -10.74
C ALA A 79 -22.21 -5.20 -10.92
N LEU A 80 -21.97 -4.49 -9.81
CA LEU A 80 -21.44 -3.12 -9.86
C LEU A 80 -20.02 -3.10 -10.46
N ILE A 81 -19.15 -4.02 -10.05
CA ILE A 81 -17.79 -4.12 -10.59
C ILE A 81 -17.84 -4.38 -12.09
N GLU A 82 -18.74 -5.25 -12.57
CA GLU A 82 -18.89 -5.50 -14.01
C GLU A 82 -19.38 -4.27 -14.77
N THR A 83 -20.23 -3.46 -14.17
CA THR A 83 -20.64 -2.17 -14.74
C THR A 83 -19.41 -1.25 -14.90
N TYR A 84 -18.54 -1.18 -13.90
CA TYR A 84 -17.30 -0.40 -13.97
C TYR A 84 -16.25 -0.98 -14.91
N ASN A 85 -16.19 -2.31 -15.05
CA ASN A 85 -15.35 -2.98 -16.03
C ASN A 85 -15.72 -2.56 -17.45
N ALA A 86 -17.02 -2.49 -17.76
CA ALA A 86 -17.55 -2.13 -19.07
C ALA A 86 -17.46 -0.62 -19.39
N ASP A 87 -17.39 0.24 -18.37
CA ASP A 87 -17.35 1.69 -18.57
C ASP A 87 -15.97 2.17 -19.07
N SER A 88 -15.89 2.60 -20.33
CA SER A 88 -14.65 3.11 -20.93
C SER A 88 -14.14 4.43 -20.31
N ASP A 89 -14.97 5.18 -19.59
CA ASP A 89 -14.52 6.38 -18.88
C ASP A 89 -13.74 6.01 -17.60
N ILE A 90 -13.99 4.85 -16.98
CA ILE A 90 -13.29 4.39 -15.78
C ILE A 90 -11.98 3.67 -16.16
N ASP A 91 -10.85 4.18 -15.68
CA ASP A 91 -9.51 3.60 -15.91
C ASP A 91 -9.06 2.70 -14.77
N GLY A 92 -9.41 3.06 -13.53
CA GLY A 92 -9.04 2.33 -12.33
C GLY A 92 -10.24 1.98 -11.47
N ILE A 93 -10.27 0.74 -10.97
CA ILE A 93 -11.25 0.26 -10.02
C ILE A 93 -10.53 -0.13 -8.73
N LEU A 94 -11.08 0.34 -7.62
CA LEU A 94 -10.63 0.03 -6.27
C LEU A 94 -11.84 -0.44 -5.45
N VAL A 95 -11.76 -1.63 -4.89
CA VAL A 95 -12.69 -2.07 -3.84
C VAL A 95 -11.99 -1.99 -2.50
N GLN A 96 -12.49 -1.15 -1.60
CA GLN A 96 -11.86 -0.92 -0.31
C GLN A 96 -12.03 -2.15 0.60
N LEU A 97 -10.90 -2.72 1.02
CA LEU A 97 -10.83 -3.81 2.02
C LEU A 97 -10.67 -3.25 3.45
N PRO A 98 -11.08 -4.02 4.49
CA PRO A 98 -11.71 -5.35 4.43
C PRO A 98 -13.19 -5.28 4.01
N LEU A 99 -13.69 -6.37 3.42
CA LEU A 99 -15.10 -6.51 3.10
C LEU A 99 -15.90 -7.15 4.25
N PRO A 100 -17.23 -7.00 4.27
CA PRO A 100 -18.09 -7.80 5.13
C PRO A 100 -17.82 -9.31 4.98
N LYS A 101 -17.90 -10.06 6.08
CA LYS A 101 -17.48 -11.48 6.15
C LYS A 101 -18.21 -12.42 5.18
N HIS A 102 -19.40 -12.04 4.72
CA HIS A 102 -20.20 -12.83 3.78
C HIS A 102 -19.80 -12.63 2.31
N ILE A 103 -18.87 -11.71 2.01
CA ILE A 103 -18.37 -11.44 0.66
C ILE A 103 -16.95 -11.98 0.53
N SER A 104 -16.70 -12.76 -0.51
CA SER A 104 -15.36 -13.26 -0.82
C SER A 104 -14.49 -12.17 -1.46
N GLU A 105 -13.42 -11.76 -0.77
CA GLU A 105 -12.41 -10.84 -1.31
C GLU A 105 -11.79 -11.40 -2.61
N ASP A 106 -11.51 -12.71 -2.67
CA ASP A 106 -10.93 -13.35 -3.86
C ASP A 106 -11.85 -13.24 -5.08
N LYS A 107 -13.16 -13.47 -4.93
CA LYS A 107 -14.11 -13.32 -6.04
C LYS A 107 -14.20 -11.87 -6.50
N VAL A 108 -14.23 -10.93 -5.57
CA VAL A 108 -14.26 -9.50 -5.87
C VAL A 108 -13.01 -9.09 -6.64
N ILE A 109 -11.82 -9.45 -6.16
CA ILE A 109 -10.54 -9.15 -6.81
C ILE A 109 -10.49 -9.77 -8.21
N ASN A 110 -10.92 -11.03 -8.37
CA ASN A 110 -10.91 -11.73 -9.67
C ASN A 110 -11.96 -11.21 -10.66
N THR A 111 -12.97 -10.47 -10.19
CA THR A 111 -14.00 -9.88 -11.06
C THR A 111 -13.52 -8.55 -11.65
N ILE A 112 -12.61 -7.84 -10.98
CA ILE A 112 -12.05 -6.59 -11.51
C ILE A 112 -11.24 -6.90 -12.77
N ASN A 113 -11.48 -6.17 -13.86
CA ASN A 113 -10.68 -6.32 -15.07
C ASN A 113 -9.19 -6.06 -14.74
N PRO A 114 -8.25 -6.97 -15.07
CA PRO A 114 -6.82 -6.79 -14.77
C PRO A 114 -6.22 -5.49 -15.30
N GLY A 115 -6.77 -4.94 -16.39
CA GLY A 115 -6.36 -3.66 -16.96
C GLY A 115 -6.83 -2.43 -16.17
N LYS A 116 -7.73 -2.62 -15.21
CA LYS A 116 -8.28 -1.58 -14.31
C LYS A 116 -7.99 -1.85 -12.83
N ASP A 117 -7.32 -2.95 -12.49
CA ASP A 117 -6.92 -3.30 -11.12
C ASP A 117 -5.73 -2.45 -10.65
N VAL A 118 -6.03 -1.21 -10.28
CA VAL A 118 -5.00 -0.23 -9.86
C VAL A 118 -4.45 -0.50 -8.45
N ASP A 119 -5.09 -1.38 -7.69
CA ASP A 119 -4.55 -1.88 -6.42
C ASP A 119 -3.53 -3.01 -6.65
N GLY A 120 -3.54 -3.65 -7.83
CA GLY A 120 -2.53 -4.62 -8.27
C GLY A 120 -2.67 -6.01 -7.64
N PHE A 121 -3.84 -6.35 -7.08
CA PHE A 121 -4.07 -7.62 -6.39
C PHE A 121 -4.60 -8.75 -7.28
N HIS A 122 -5.05 -8.43 -8.49
CA HIS A 122 -5.57 -9.41 -9.43
C HIS A 122 -4.48 -10.46 -9.73
N PRO A 123 -4.80 -11.78 -9.75
CA PRO A 123 -3.81 -12.83 -9.99
C PRO A 123 -2.97 -12.64 -11.26
N ASN A 124 -3.57 -12.14 -12.34
CA ASN A 124 -2.83 -11.70 -13.54
C ASN A 124 -1.75 -10.65 -13.25
N SER A 125 -2.04 -9.63 -12.43
CA SER A 125 -1.08 -8.60 -12.03
C SER A 125 0.05 -9.21 -11.19
N ILE A 126 -0.32 -10.00 -10.18
CA ILE A 126 0.64 -10.71 -9.32
C ILE A 126 1.52 -11.67 -10.12
N GLY A 127 0.94 -12.47 -11.02
CA GLY A 127 1.65 -13.41 -11.88
C GLY A 127 2.67 -12.70 -12.78
N LYS A 128 2.28 -11.59 -13.42
CA LYS A 128 3.20 -10.75 -14.21
C LYS A 128 4.32 -10.17 -13.36
N MET A 129 4.02 -9.67 -12.16
CA MET A 129 5.03 -9.19 -11.21
C MET A 129 6.00 -10.31 -10.80
N VAL A 130 5.51 -11.54 -10.58
CA VAL A 130 6.31 -12.75 -10.33
C VAL A 130 7.14 -13.18 -11.55
N LEU A 131 6.82 -12.71 -12.74
CA LEU A 131 7.65 -12.90 -13.93
C LEU A 131 8.56 -11.69 -14.24
N GLY A 132 8.45 -10.59 -13.49
CA GLY A 132 9.16 -9.34 -13.78
C GLY A 132 8.63 -8.62 -15.03
N GLN A 133 7.39 -8.90 -15.42
CA GLN A 133 6.73 -8.30 -16.57
C GLN A 133 6.01 -7.00 -16.18
N ASP A 134 5.76 -6.16 -17.18
CA ASP A 134 5.03 -4.91 -16.98
C ASP A 134 3.58 -5.17 -16.52
N THR A 135 3.22 -4.58 -15.38
CA THR A 135 1.90 -4.73 -14.75
C THR A 135 1.66 -3.68 -13.65
N PHE A 136 0.51 -3.74 -12.99
CA PHE A 136 0.26 -2.99 -11.76
C PHE A 136 0.93 -3.70 -10.60
N ILE A 137 1.71 -2.94 -9.83
CA ILE A 137 2.34 -3.44 -8.61
C ILE A 137 1.41 -3.11 -7.44
N PRO A 138 1.20 -4.03 -6.49
CA PRO A 138 0.50 -3.78 -5.25
C PRO A 138 0.85 -2.43 -4.61
N ALA A 139 -0.15 -1.58 -4.39
CA ALA A 139 0.06 -0.16 -4.07
C ALA A 139 0.93 0.04 -2.82
N THR A 140 0.72 -0.74 -1.75
CA THR A 140 1.52 -0.63 -0.53
C THR A 140 2.99 -1.04 -0.74
N PRO A 141 3.30 -2.24 -1.27
CA PRO A 141 4.67 -2.60 -1.64
C PRO A 141 5.33 -1.59 -2.60
N ASN A 142 4.63 -1.13 -3.64
CA ASN A 142 5.18 -0.14 -4.57
C ASN A 142 5.49 1.19 -3.85
N GLY A 143 4.60 1.64 -2.96
CA GLY A 143 4.83 2.82 -2.14
C GLY A 143 6.09 2.71 -1.26
N ILE A 144 6.38 1.52 -0.73
CA ILE A 144 7.64 1.26 0.01
C ILE A 144 8.83 1.39 -0.94
N MET A 145 8.79 0.77 -2.13
CA MET A 145 9.87 0.87 -3.12
C MET A 145 10.13 2.34 -3.52
N MET A 146 9.08 3.12 -3.76
CA MET A 146 9.19 4.55 -4.09
C MET A 146 9.82 5.34 -2.95
N MET A 147 9.46 5.04 -1.70
CA MET A 147 10.04 5.68 -0.51
C MET A 147 11.53 5.35 -0.35
N LEU A 148 11.90 4.07 -0.47
CA LEU A 148 13.31 3.65 -0.40
C LEU A 148 14.15 4.31 -1.50
N GLN A 149 13.61 4.38 -2.72
CA GLN A 149 14.24 5.06 -3.85
C GLN A 149 14.44 6.55 -3.58
N HIS A 150 13.41 7.24 -3.09
CA HIS A 150 13.48 8.67 -2.79
C HIS A 150 14.58 9.00 -1.76
N TYR A 151 14.70 8.17 -0.72
CA TYR A 151 15.72 8.34 0.31
C TYR A 151 17.11 7.83 -0.10
N GLY A 152 17.27 7.29 -1.32
CA GLY A 152 18.54 6.75 -1.80
C GLY A 152 19.03 5.56 -0.97
N ILE A 153 18.11 4.77 -0.41
CA ILE A 153 18.47 3.60 0.40
C ILE A 153 19.08 2.54 -0.51
N ASP A 154 20.38 2.29 -0.35
CA ASP A 154 21.03 1.16 -1.00
C ASP A 154 20.50 -0.15 -0.41
N THR A 155 19.93 -0.98 -1.26
CA THR A 155 19.30 -2.26 -0.90
C THR A 155 20.12 -3.45 -1.39
N VAL A 156 21.15 -3.22 -2.21
CA VAL A 156 21.91 -4.28 -2.87
C VAL A 156 22.67 -5.11 -1.84
N GLY A 157 22.47 -6.44 -1.88
CA GLY A 157 23.13 -7.40 -1.00
C GLY A 157 22.66 -7.39 0.45
N LYS A 158 21.74 -6.49 0.84
CA LYS A 158 21.21 -6.41 2.21
C LYS A 158 20.32 -7.61 2.53
N HIS A 159 20.32 -8.02 3.80
CA HIS A 159 19.36 -9.00 4.30
C HIS A 159 18.06 -8.28 4.69
N CYS A 160 17.00 -8.52 3.92
CA CYS A 160 15.66 -8.00 4.19
C CYS A 160 14.78 -9.09 4.83
N VAL A 161 14.28 -8.83 6.03
CA VAL A 161 13.26 -9.68 6.68
C VAL A 161 11.90 -9.03 6.51
N VAL A 162 10.98 -9.75 5.85
CA VAL A 162 9.58 -9.35 5.75
C VAL A 162 8.78 -10.14 6.77
N ILE A 163 8.06 -9.45 7.66
CA ILE A 163 7.23 -10.05 8.70
C ILE A 163 5.77 -9.92 8.27
N GLY A 164 5.16 -11.06 7.95
CA GLY A 164 3.82 -11.13 7.36
C GLY A 164 3.88 -11.59 5.91
N ARG A 165 2.92 -12.43 5.52
CA ARG A 165 2.85 -13.07 4.18
C ARG A 165 1.49 -12.90 3.52
N SER A 166 0.84 -11.77 3.78
CA SER A 166 -0.43 -11.45 3.12
C SER A 166 -0.20 -11.29 1.61
N ASN A 167 -1.24 -11.60 0.82
CA ASN A 167 -1.18 -11.44 -0.63
C ASN A 167 -1.09 -9.98 -1.07
N ILE A 168 -1.54 -9.06 -0.21
CA ILE A 168 -1.59 -7.61 -0.50
C ILE A 168 -0.30 -6.86 -0.14
N VAL A 169 0.52 -7.38 0.78
CA VAL A 169 1.75 -6.70 1.23
C VAL A 169 2.93 -7.66 1.33
N GLY A 170 2.88 -8.62 2.26
CA GLY A 170 4.07 -9.37 2.66
C GLY A 170 4.71 -10.17 1.51
N THR A 171 3.89 -10.97 0.82
CA THR A 171 4.33 -11.77 -0.32
C THR A 171 4.86 -10.89 -1.47
N PRO A 172 4.11 -9.90 -2.00
CA PRO A 172 4.63 -9.02 -3.05
C PRO A 172 5.88 -8.25 -2.62
N MET A 173 5.94 -7.76 -1.38
CA MET A 173 7.12 -7.06 -0.87
C MET A 173 8.37 -7.94 -0.90
N SER A 174 8.25 -9.21 -0.46
CA SER A 174 9.38 -10.14 -0.46
C SER A 174 9.94 -10.37 -1.87
N LEU A 175 9.06 -10.43 -2.87
CA LEU A 175 9.45 -10.57 -4.26
C LEU A 175 10.15 -9.31 -4.76
N LEU A 176 9.55 -8.13 -4.58
CA LEU A 176 10.12 -6.85 -5.03
C LEU A 176 11.51 -6.60 -4.43
N MET A 177 11.70 -6.85 -3.14
CA MET A 177 13.01 -6.69 -2.49
C MET A 177 14.06 -7.68 -3.04
N SER A 178 13.63 -8.87 -3.49
CA SER A 178 14.55 -9.88 -4.06
C SER A 178 14.91 -9.66 -5.53
N ARG A 179 14.15 -8.82 -6.25
CA ARG A 179 14.33 -8.64 -7.70
C ARG A 179 15.65 -7.99 -8.05
N ASN A 180 16.15 -8.27 -9.24
CA ASN A 180 17.27 -7.52 -9.82
C ASN A 180 16.81 -6.13 -10.30
N THR A 181 16.46 -5.28 -9.34
CA THR A 181 16.05 -3.89 -9.49
C THR A 181 16.73 -3.03 -8.43
N ASN A 182 16.64 -1.71 -8.56
CA ASN A 182 17.05 -0.77 -7.52
C ASN A 182 15.89 0.22 -7.28
N PRO A 183 15.24 0.20 -6.10
CA PRO A 183 15.53 -0.67 -4.95
C PRO A 183 15.21 -2.14 -5.26
N GLY A 184 15.84 -3.06 -4.53
CA GLY A 184 15.79 -4.51 -4.77
C GLY A 184 17.13 -5.17 -4.41
N ASN A 185 17.44 -6.29 -5.06
CA ASN A 185 18.70 -7.03 -4.94
C ASN A 185 19.06 -7.43 -3.48
N CYS A 186 18.06 -7.58 -2.61
CA CYS A 186 18.26 -8.10 -1.27
C CYS A 186 18.32 -9.62 -1.26
N THR A 187 19.00 -10.17 -0.26
CA THR A 187 18.68 -11.51 0.25
C THR A 187 17.44 -11.38 1.12
N VAL A 188 16.36 -12.12 0.82
CA VAL A 188 15.06 -11.92 1.48
C VAL A 188 14.63 -13.14 2.29
N THR A 189 14.23 -12.90 3.54
CA THR A 189 13.60 -13.90 4.42
C THR A 189 12.15 -13.49 4.72
N LEU A 190 11.19 -14.22 4.15
CA LEU A 190 9.77 -14.05 4.44
C LEU A 190 9.39 -14.84 5.69
N THR A 191 8.88 -14.14 6.70
CA THR A 191 8.51 -14.71 8.01
C THR A 191 7.01 -14.55 8.28
N HIS A 192 6.48 -15.36 9.20
CA HIS A 192 5.05 -15.41 9.49
C HIS A 192 4.78 -16.05 10.87
N SER A 193 3.51 -16.21 11.23
CA SER A 193 3.04 -16.75 12.52
C SER A 193 3.50 -18.17 12.87
N LYS A 194 4.20 -18.87 11.96
CA LYS A 194 4.76 -20.22 12.18
C LYS A 194 6.28 -20.24 12.13
N THR A 195 6.92 -19.09 11.92
CA THR A 195 8.37 -18.94 11.93
C THR A 195 8.89 -19.23 13.33
N LYS A 196 9.79 -20.19 13.45
CA LYS A 196 10.58 -20.42 14.67
C LYS A 196 11.73 -19.42 14.70
N ASN A 197 12.13 -18.98 15.89
CA ASN A 197 13.26 -18.07 16.10
C ASN A 197 13.15 -16.72 15.35
N LEU A 198 11.95 -16.17 15.19
CA LEU A 198 11.72 -14.90 14.49
C LEU A 198 12.67 -13.78 14.95
N LYS A 199 12.87 -13.65 16.27
CA LYS A 199 13.79 -12.66 16.85
C LYS A 199 15.23 -12.79 16.32
N ALA A 200 15.74 -14.01 16.19
CA ALA A 200 17.10 -14.23 15.67
C ALA A 200 17.23 -13.79 14.21
N LEU A 201 16.24 -14.13 13.38
CA LEU A 201 16.19 -13.69 11.98
C LEU A 201 16.14 -12.16 11.87
N CYS A 202 15.33 -11.49 12.69
CA CYS A 202 15.26 -10.03 12.70
C CYS A 202 16.58 -9.37 13.16
N LEU A 203 17.32 -10.00 14.06
CA LEU A 203 18.63 -9.51 14.52
C LEU A 203 19.74 -9.60 13.46
N GLU A 204 19.54 -10.40 12.41
CA GLU A 204 20.44 -10.46 11.27
C GLU A 204 20.07 -9.43 10.18
N ALA A 205 18.83 -8.95 10.19
CA ALA A 205 18.26 -8.14 9.11
C ALA A 205 18.83 -6.72 9.05
N ASP A 206 19.28 -6.31 7.86
CA ASP A 206 19.57 -4.90 7.56
C ASP A 206 18.29 -4.08 7.37
N ILE A 207 17.24 -4.73 6.84
CA ILE A 207 15.95 -4.12 6.57
C ILE A 207 14.87 -5.01 7.17
N ILE A 208 13.97 -4.43 7.97
CA ILE A 208 12.77 -5.12 8.47
C ILE A 208 11.54 -4.42 7.91
N VAL A 209 10.70 -5.18 7.19
CA VAL A 209 9.36 -4.73 6.78
C VAL A 209 8.32 -5.45 7.63
N ALA A 210 7.61 -4.72 8.50
CA ALA A 210 6.58 -5.28 9.39
C ALA A 210 5.18 -5.01 8.83
N ALA A 211 4.44 -6.07 8.50
CA ALA A 211 3.10 -6.00 7.90
C ALA A 211 2.19 -7.13 8.42
N ILE A 212 1.89 -7.10 9.71
CA ILE A 212 1.13 -8.14 10.43
C ILE A 212 -0.14 -7.63 11.11
N GLY A 213 -0.36 -6.32 11.20
CA GLY A 213 -1.54 -5.74 11.84
C GLY A 213 -1.64 -6.10 13.33
N ARG A 214 -0.51 -6.00 14.04
CA ARG A 214 -0.42 -6.23 15.48
C ARG A 214 0.36 -5.09 16.13
N PRO A 215 -0.29 -4.27 16.98
CA PRO A 215 0.34 -3.07 17.51
C PRO A 215 1.60 -3.40 18.29
N LYS A 216 2.70 -2.67 17.98
CA LYS A 216 3.96 -2.71 18.74
C LYS A 216 4.57 -4.11 18.90
N TYR A 217 4.38 -4.98 17.92
CA TYR A 217 4.88 -6.35 17.94
C TYR A 217 6.40 -6.44 17.77
N VAL A 218 6.99 -5.65 16.87
CA VAL A 218 8.45 -5.60 16.68
C VAL A 218 9.05 -4.64 17.71
N THR A 219 9.82 -5.20 18.63
CA THR A 219 10.42 -4.48 19.76
C THR A 219 11.93 -4.25 19.56
N ALA A 220 12.51 -3.36 20.35
CA ALA A 220 13.94 -3.01 20.27
C ALA A 220 14.90 -4.20 20.38
N ASP A 221 14.55 -5.25 21.11
CA ASP A 221 15.39 -6.45 21.25
C ASP A 221 15.36 -7.37 20.02
N MET A 222 14.44 -7.14 19.07
CA MET A 222 14.39 -7.83 17.78
C MET A 222 15.18 -7.13 16.69
N VAL A 223 15.65 -5.90 16.94
CA VAL A 223 16.25 -5.03 15.92
C VAL A 223 17.74 -4.88 16.17
N LYS A 224 18.55 -5.06 15.13
CA LYS A 224 19.99 -4.80 15.19
C LYS A 224 20.31 -3.32 15.06
N GLU A 225 21.47 -2.91 15.56
CA GLU A 225 21.94 -1.53 15.46
C GLU A 225 22.11 -1.14 13.99
N GLY A 226 21.63 0.05 13.63
CA GLY A 226 21.70 0.58 12.27
C GLY A 226 20.68 -0.01 11.28
N ALA A 227 19.72 -0.83 11.72
CA ALA A 227 18.70 -1.40 10.84
C ALA A 227 17.76 -0.33 10.23
N ILE A 228 17.21 -0.65 9.07
CA ILE A 228 16.18 0.13 8.37
C ILE A 228 14.82 -0.49 8.66
N ILE A 229 13.90 0.29 9.17
CA ILE A 229 12.60 -0.19 9.64
C ILE A 229 11.47 0.41 8.80
N VAL A 230 10.70 -0.46 8.16
CA VAL A 230 9.50 -0.11 7.41
C VAL A 230 8.30 -0.74 8.12
N ASP A 231 7.54 0.10 8.80
CA ASP A 231 6.32 -0.24 9.52
C ASP A 231 5.10 0.03 8.64
N VAL A 232 4.45 -1.05 8.21
CA VAL A 232 3.24 -1.00 7.37
C VAL A 232 1.98 -1.01 8.21
N GLY A 233 2.07 -1.39 9.48
CA GLY A 233 0.94 -1.55 10.37
C GLY A 233 0.16 -0.25 10.58
N ILE A 234 -1.17 -0.35 10.62
CA ILE A 234 -2.05 0.73 11.05
C ILE A 234 -3.06 0.14 12.03
N ASN A 235 -2.76 0.29 13.31
CA ASN A 235 -3.53 -0.26 14.41
C ASN A 235 -4.17 0.87 15.21
N ARG A 236 -5.46 0.75 15.54
CA ARG A 236 -6.14 1.66 16.46
C ARG A 236 -5.96 1.16 17.89
N ILE A 237 -5.51 2.04 18.78
CA ILE A 237 -5.49 1.78 20.22
C ILE A 237 -6.22 2.91 20.93
N GLU A 238 -7.00 2.57 21.95
CA GLU A 238 -7.73 3.53 22.76
C GLU A 238 -6.77 4.58 23.36
N ASP A 239 -7.19 5.84 23.29
CA ASP A 239 -6.44 6.97 23.81
C ASP A 239 -7.41 8.10 24.13
N ALA A 240 -7.80 8.19 25.41
CA ALA A 240 -8.73 9.20 25.90
C ALA A 240 -8.18 10.64 25.79
N SER A 241 -6.88 10.83 25.55
CA SER A 241 -6.29 12.15 25.31
C SER A 241 -6.58 12.69 23.91
N LYS A 242 -7.01 11.83 22.97
CA LYS A 242 -7.34 12.23 21.60
C LYS A 242 -8.82 12.51 21.46
N LYS A 243 -9.18 13.54 20.69
CA LYS A 243 -10.58 13.87 20.34
C LYS A 243 -11.32 12.69 19.68
N SER A 244 -10.58 11.84 18.96
CA SER A 244 -11.08 10.62 18.32
C SER A 244 -11.33 9.46 19.29
N GLY A 245 -10.86 9.54 20.54
CA GLY A 245 -10.88 8.43 21.51
C GLY A 245 -9.85 7.33 21.24
N PHE A 246 -9.07 7.45 20.17
CA PHE A 246 -8.01 6.50 19.80
C PHE A 246 -6.83 7.21 19.14
N ARG A 247 -5.67 6.56 19.17
CA ARG A 247 -4.48 6.90 18.36
C ARG A 247 -4.13 5.76 17.42
N LEU A 248 -3.41 6.11 16.35
CA LEU A 248 -2.87 5.14 15.40
C LEU A 248 -1.44 4.79 15.79
N VAL A 249 -1.11 3.50 15.79
CA VAL A 249 0.24 2.97 16.01
C VAL A 249 0.52 1.87 14.98
N GLY A 250 1.79 1.66 14.69
CA GLY A 250 2.20 0.62 13.75
C GLY A 250 2.44 -0.73 14.42
N ASP A 251 3.00 -1.66 13.64
CA ASP A 251 3.42 -2.98 14.09
C ASP A 251 4.75 -2.96 14.83
N VAL A 252 5.46 -1.83 14.81
CA VAL A 252 6.74 -1.61 15.48
C VAL A 252 6.53 -0.75 16.72
N ASP A 253 7.21 -1.09 17.82
CA ASP A 253 7.29 -0.21 18.98
C ASP A 253 8.25 0.96 18.69
N PHE A 254 7.72 1.96 17.98
CA PHE A 254 8.47 3.08 17.43
C PHE A 254 9.41 3.75 18.44
N ASP A 255 8.93 4.00 19.66
CA ASP A 255 9.71 4.75 20.66
C ASP A 255 10.96 4.03 21.12
N THR A 256 10.95 2.70 21.18
CA THR A 256 12.12 1.92 21.60
C THR A 256 12.99 1.53 20.41
N VAL A 257 12.39 1.27 19.25
CA VAL A 257 13.10 0.84 18.04
C VAL A 257 13.83 1.99 17.35
N LYS A 258 13.31 3.23 17.41
CA LYS A 258 13.94 4.40 16.79
C LYS A 258 15.36 4.68 17.31
N GLU A 259 15.66 4.25 18.53
CA GLU A 259 16.98 4.44 19.16
C GLU A 259 18.06 3.54 18.54
N LYS A 260 17.67 2.44 17.86
CA LYS A 260 18.58 1.49 17.18
C LYS A 260 18.60 1.66 15.67
N ALA A 261 17.55 2.23 15.11
CA ALA A 261 17.35 2.26 13.67
C ALA A 261 18.20 3.36 13.00
N SER A 262 18.80 3.05 11.85
CA SER A 262 19.35 4.09 10.98
C SER A 262 18.22 4.88 10.31
N TYR A 263 17.17 4.17 9.88
CA TYR A 263 15.96 4.72 9.27
C TYR A 263 14.71 4.06 9.85
N ILE A 264 13.63 4.82 10.04
CA ILE A 264 12.35 4.27 10.49
C ILE A 264 11.17 5.05 9.90
N THR A 265 10.13 4.36 9.45
CA THR A 265 8.87 4.99 9.05
C THR A 265 8.01 5.33 10.27
N PRO A 266 7.45 6.55 10.38
CA PRO A 266 6.48 6.86 11.42
C PRO A 266 5.10 6.26 11.11
N VAL A 267 4.34 5.96 12.15
CA VAL A 267 2.91 5.63 12.04
C VAL A 267 2.11 6.53 12.98
N PRO A 268 1.17 7.35 12.46
CA PRO A 268 0.85 7.58 11.05
C PRO A 268 1.93 8.42 10.34
N GLY A 269 1.82 8.55 9.02
CA GLY A 269 2.65 9.46 8.21
C GLY A 269 3.74 8.78 7.36
N GLY A 270 3.99 7.49 7.54
CA GLY A 270 4.90 6.71 6.72
C GLY A 270 4.22 6.02 5.52
N VAL A 271 4.25 4.69 5.52
CA VAL A 271 3.84 3.83 4.38
C VAL A 271 2.41 4.10 3.88
N GLY A 272 1.49 4.43 4.78
CA GLY A 272 0.09 4.71 4.41
C GLY A 272 -0.06 5.87 3.40
N LYS A 273 0.81 6.89 3.47
CA LYS A 273 0.82 8.02 2.51
C LYS A 273 1.32 7.60 1.14
N MET A 274 2.34 6.74 1.12
CA MET A 274 2.92 6.20 -0.10
C MET A 274 1.99 5.25 -0.84
N THR A 275 1.15 4.52 -0.10
CA THR A 275 0.13 3.65 -0.71
C THR A 275 -0.84 4.44 -1.60
N ILE A 276 -1.26 5.63 -1.15
CA ILE A 276 -2.12 6.51 -1.96
C ILE A 276 -1.38 6.98 -3.21
N CYS A 277 -0.10 7.35 -3.10
CA CYS A 277 0.70 7.78 -4.25
C CYS A 277 0.84 6.69 -5.30
N ALA A 278 1.18 5.47 -4.87
CA ALA A 278 1.30 4.32 -5.76
C ALA A 278 -0.02 3.98 -6.44
N LEU A 279 -1.15 4.07 -5.73
CA LEU A 279 -2.48 3.91 -6.32
C LEU A 279 -2.72 4.94 -7.42
N MET A 280 -2.43 6.23 -7.17
CA MET A 280 -2.62 7.27 -8.19
C MET A 280 -1.70 7.07 -9.40
N GLN A 281 -0.47 6.61 -9.17
CA GLN A 281 0.45 6.26 -10.24
C GLN A 281 -0.07 5.08 -11.08
N ASN A 282 -0.63 4.05 -10.45
CA ASN A 282 -1.26 2.93 -11.16
C ASN A 282 -2.49 3.41 -11.96
N THR A 283 -3.32 4.29 -11.41
CA THR A 283 -4.46 4.88 -12.14
C THR A 283 -4.00 5.69 -13.35
N LEU A 284 -2.95 6.50 -13.22
CA LEU A 284 -2.37 7.23 -14.34
C LEU A 284 -1.85 6.28 -15.41
N LYS A 285 -1.17 5.20 -15.01
CA LYS A 285 -0.68 4.14 -15.90
C LYS A 285 -1.81 3.39 -16.61
N ALA A 286 -2.94 3.19 -15.94
CA ALA A 286 -4.12 2.53 -16.50
C ALA A 286 -4.81 3.39 -17.57
N CYS A 287 -4.76 4.72 -17.42
CA CYS A 287 -5.33 5.67 -18.36
C CYS A 287 -4.59 5.62 -19.70
N LYS A 288 -5.23 5.01 -20.69
CA LYS A 288 -4.77 5.05 -22.08
C LYS A 288 -5.25 6.34 -22.76
N ASP A 289 -4.65 6.65 -23.90
CA ASP A 289 -5.07 7.77 -24.76
C ASP A 289 -6.39 7.46 -25.48
#